data_AF-A0A2X1KFJ1-F1
#
_entry.id   AF-A0A2X1KFJ1-F1
#
_cell.length_a   1.000
_cell.length_b   1.000
_cell.length_c   1.000
_cell.angle_alpha   90.00
_cell.angle_beta   90.00
_cell.angle_gamma   90.00
#
_symmetry.space_group_name_H-M   'P 1'
#
loop_
_entity.id
_entity.type
_entity.pdbx_description
1 polymer ?
#
loop_
_entity_poly.entity_id
_entity_poly.type
_entity_poly.pdbx_seq_one_letter_code
_entity_poly.pdbx_strand_id
1 'polypeptide(L)' 'MTLETAFMLPVQDAQHSFRRLLKAMSEPGVIVALHQLKRGWQPLNIATTSVAADAGR' A
#
# COMPACT_ATOMS: atom_id res chain seq x y z
N MET A 1 21.84 8.23 0.57
CA MET A 1 20.74 7.31 0.21
C MET A 1 20.33 6.59 1.49
N THR A 2 19.18 6.95 2.04
CA THR A 2 18.59 6.26 3.21
C THR A 2 17.53 5.30 2.68
N LEU A 3 17.59 4.02 3.06
CA LEU A 3 16.59 3.03 2.67
C LEU A 3 15.35 3.21 3.56
N GLU A 4 14.22 3.55 2.95
CA GLU A 4 12.93 3.68 3.63
C GLU A 4 12.16 2.36 3.55
N THR A 5 11.92 1.71 4.69
CA THR A 5 11.10 0.50 4.74
C THR A 5 9.62 0.86 4.64
N ALA A 6 8.94 0.27 3.67
CA ALA A 6 7.52 0.56 3.44
C ALA A 6 6.62 -0.07 4.51
N PHE A 7 6.75 -1.38 4.72
CA PHE A 7 5.93 -2.13 5.67
C PHE A 7 6.73 -2.50 6.92
N MET A 8 6.09 -2.40 8.10
CA MET A 8 6.67 -2.88 9.36
C MET A 8 6.44 -4.39 9.50
N LEU A 9 5.32 -4.90 8.99
CA LEU A 9 4.97 -6.33 8.96
C LEU A 9 4.72 -6.76 7.51
N PRO A 10 5.77 -7.12 6.74
CA PRO A 10 5.70 -7.21 5.28
C PRO A 10 4.58 -8.10 4.74
N VAL A 11 4.28 -9.22 5.39
CA VAL A 11 3.22 -10.15 4.93
C VAL A 11 1.83 -9.61 5.25
N GLN A 12 1.63 -9.13 6.48
CA GLN A 12 0.32 -8.67 6.94
C GLN A 12 -0.11 -7.39 6.24
N ASP A 13 0.82 -6.44 6.10
CA ASP A 13 0.55 -5.13 5.50
C ASP A 13 0.32 -5.23 3.98
N ALA A 14 1.09 -6.07 3.29
CA ALA A 14 0.88 -6.41 1.88
C ALA A 14 -0.51 -7.06 1.70
N GLN A 15 -0.79 -8.15 2.42
CA GLN A 15 -2.05 -8.86 2.29
C GLN A 15 -3.28 -7.98 2.62
N HIS A 16 -3.17 -7.09 3.60
CA HIS A 16 -4.20 -6.11 3.89
C HIS A 16 -4.39 -5.10 2.75
N SER A 17 -3.31 -4.53 2.24
CA SER A 17 -3.33 -3.58 1.12
C SER A 17 -3.93 -4.22 -0.13
N PHE A 18 -3.52 -5.44 -0.46
CA PHE A 18 -4.02 -6.21 -1.59
C PHE A 18 -5.53 -6.46 -1.51
N ARG A 19 -6.07 -6.88 -0.36
CA ARG A 19 -7.53 -7.06 -0.19
C ARG A 19 -8.33 -5.77 -0.40
N ARG A 20 -7.80 -4.64 0.06
CA ARG A 20 -8.46 -3.36 -0.13
C ARG A 20 -8.41 -2.92 -1.59
N LEU A 21 -7.28 -3.15 -2.26
CA LEU A 21 -7.16 -2.93 -3.69
C LEU A 21 -8.16 -3.78 -4.47
N LEU A 22 -8.25 -5.08 -4.17
CA LEU A 22 -9.25 -5.97 -4.77
C LEU A 22 -10.68 -5.46 -4.55
N LYS A 23 -11.02 -5.03 -3.34
CA LYS A 23 -12.36 -4.46 -3.04
C LYS A 23 -12.67 -3.25 -3.92
N ALA A 24 -11.73 -2.31 -4.07
CA ALA A 24 -11.90 -1.14 -4.92
C ALA A 24 -12.01 -1.48 -6.41
N MET A 25 -11.29 -2.51 -6.87
CA MET A 25 -11.36 -2.99 -8.25
C MET A 25 -12.67 -3.76 -8.53
N SER A 26 -13.19 -4.47 -7.55
CA SER A 26 -14.47 -5.20 -7.65
C SER A 26 -15.70 -4.29 -7.55
N GLU A 27 -15.59 -3.15 -6.86
CA GLU A 27 -16.67 -2.18 -6.70
C GLU A 27 -16.25 -0.78 -7.17
N PRO A 28 -16.38 -0.50 -8.48
CA PRO A 28 -16.04 0.80 -9.03
C PRO A 28 -16.78 1.94 -8.31
N GLY A 29 -16.04 2.95 -7.87
CA GLY A 29 -16.57 4.09 -7.11
C GLY A 29 -16.42 3.97 -5.59
N VAL A 30 -16.03 2.81 -5.05
CA VAL A 30 -15.73 2.64 -3.63
C VAL A 30 -14.32 3.14 -3.31
N ILE A 31 -14.24 4.13 -2.40
CA ILE A 31 -12.96 4.65 -1.91
C ILE A 31 -12.47 3.76 -0.77
N VAL A 32 -11.30 3.16 -0.97
CA VAL A 32 -10.58 2.42 0.08
C VAL A 32 -9.33 3.18 0.47
N ALA A 33 -8.92 3.05 1.71
CA ALA A 33 -7.69 3.61 2.21
C ALA A 33 -6.58 2.55 2.35
N LEU A 34 -5.32 2.94 2.29
CA LEU A 34 -4.18 2.03 2.41
C LEU A 34 -3.30 2.56 3.56
N HIS A 35 -3.82 2.52 4.79
CA HIS A 35 -3.28 3.28 5.94
C HIS A 35 -2.17 2.57 6.74
N GLN A 36 -1.53 1.51 6.23
CA GLN A 36 -0.49 0.83 7.04
C GLN A 36 0.89 1.49 6.94
N LEU A 37 1.12 2.32 5.92
CA LEU A 37 2.35 3.09 5.76
C LEU A 37 2.26 4.42 6.50
N LYS A 38 3.16 4.64 7.48
CA LYS A 38 3.27 5.91 8.21
C LYS A 38 3.83 7.06 7.35
N ARG A 39 4.59 6.73 6.29
CA ARG A 39 5.20 7.69 5.37
C ARG A 39 5.29 7.07 3.97
N GLY A 40 4.94 7.84 2.94
CA GLY A 40 5.12 7.43 1.55
C GLY A 40 6.55 7.67 1.08
N TRP A 41 6.99 6.92 0.07
CA TRP A 41 8.26 7.14 -0.61
C TRP A 41 8.16 8.40 -1.47
N GLN A 42 8.68 9.54 -1.02
CA GLN A 42 8.58 10.77 -1.81
C GLN A 42 9.27 10.62 -3.17
N PRO A 43 8.65 11.12 -4.27
CA PRO A 43 7.45 11.96 -4.33
C PRO A 43 6.10 11.20 -4.35
N LEU A 44 6.12 9.88 -4.23
CA LEU A 44 4.92 9.04 -4.24
C LEU A 44 4.10 9.26 -2.96
N ASN A 45 2.78 9.30 -3.12
CA ASN A 45 1.87 9.33 -1.99
C ASN A 45 1.82 7.95 -1.29
N ILE A 46 1.17 7.90 -0.12
CA ILE A 46 1.08 6.69 0.71
C ILE A 46 0.35 5.56 -0.02
N ALA A 47 -0.73 5.86 -0.76
CA ALA A 47 -1.49 4.84 -1.49
C ALA A 47 -0.65 4.21 -2.61
N THR A 48 0.04 5.04 -3.41
CA THR A 48 0.95 4.58 -4.46
C THR A 48 2.11 3.78 -3.90
N THR A 49 2.69 4.23 -2.78
CA THR A 49 3.76 3.49 -2.08
C THR A 49 3.26 2.14 -1.58
N SER A 50 2.04 2.06 -1.06
CA SER A 50 1.45 0.82 -0.54
C SER A 50 1.26 -0.21 -1.65
N VAL A 51 0.77 0.22 -2.81
CA VAL A 51 0.59 -0.67 -3.98
C VAL A 51 1.94 -1.10 -4.55
N ALA A 52 2.91 -0.19 -4.67
CA ALA A 52 4.25 -0.53 -5.17
C ALA A 52 5.00 -1.50 -4.24
N ALA A 53 4.89 -1.31 -2.92
CA ALA A 53 5.51 -2.19 -1.94
C ALA A 53 4.85 -3.58 -1.89
N ASP A 54 3.55 -3.67 -2.19
CA ASP A 54 2.83 -4.94 -2.35
C ASP A 54 3.25 -5.69 -3.61
N ALA A 55 3.46 -4.97 -4.72
CA ALA A 55 3.84 -5.53 -6.01
C ALA A 55 5.31 -5.99 -6.10
N GLY A 56 6.16 -5.61 -5.15
CA GLY A 56 7.59 -5.94 -5.12
C GLY A 56 7.94 -7.35 -4.64
N ARG A 57 6.98 -8.28 -4.63
CA ARG A 57 7.19 -9.69 -4.26
C ARG A 57 6.79 -10.61 -5.41
#